data_AF-A0A3M1L8T6-F1
#
_entry.id   AF-A0A3M1L8T6-F1
#
_cell.length_a   1.000
_cell.length_b   1.000
_cell.length_c   1.000
_cell.angle_alpha   90.00
_cell.angle_beta   90.00
_cell.angle_gamma   90.00
#
_symmetry.space_group_name_H-M   'P 1'
#
loop_
_entity.id
_entity.type
_entity.pdbx_description
1 polymer ?
#
loop_
_entity_poly.entity_id
_entity_poly.type
_entity_poly.pdbx_seq_one_letter_code
_entity_poly.pdbx_strand_id
1 'polypeptide(L)'
;AGQVAYLNQKNRMGWGASLSHIPYRAGSLSFLGVDTLDLGGGFRLPTGKYALDIFRMFEERASLFAQLPFSQTRRLEGGIAYTRIHYRLDRFFNYYDEFGRLVLQERTKLDAPDGVGFAAVNAAFVADNSFFGIASPLQGYRYRIGVEKYFGGLDFYSLIADYRHYLRLKPLTFAVRVMHIGRYGRDAERLTPVYVGYPWFVRGYGLISADDVLEANKLSVNQLAGSKLLVGNAEFRLPFTGPGRLAVIPSQVFFSELTLFFDAGMAWSSTDDIDSGRQVGIFSAEARPVFSVGTSVRVNLFGVMVLEPYWAVPLLRETRVVFGVNIVPGW
;
A
#
# COMPACT_ATOMS: atom_id res chain seq x y z
N ALA A 1 15.96 -9.70 -2.52
CA ALA A 1 15.67 -8.57 -1.60
C ALA A 1 16.24 -8.94 -0.24
N GLY A 2 16.78 -7.99 0.50
CA GLY A 2 17.29 -8.23 1.85
C GLY A 2 17.26 -6.95 2.69
N GLN A 3 17.02 -7.11 3.98
CA GLN A 3 17.08 -6.03 4.97
C GLN A 3 17.66 -6.58 6.26
N VAL A 4 18.53 -5.79 6.88
CA VAL A 4 19.05 -6.04 8.23
C VAL A 4 18.80 -4.81 9.08
N ALA A 5 18.41 -5.03 10.32
CA ALA A 5 18.22 -3.97 11.30
C ALA A 5 18.85 -4.37 12.62
N TYR A 6 19.50 -3.41 13.27
CA TYR A 6 19.99 -3.49 14.65
C TYR A 6 19.17 -2.55 15.52
N LEU A 7 18.82 -3.00 16.72
CA LEU A 7 18.05 -2.24 17.69
C LEU A 7 18.65 -2.41 19.09
N ASN A 8 18.90 -1.29 19.75
CA ASN A 8 19.39 -1.24 21.12
C ASN A 8 18.35 -0.51 22.00
N GLN A 9 17.83 -1.22 23.00
CA GLN A 9 16.85 -0.71 23.96
C GLN A 9 17.34 -0.83 25.42
N LYS A 10 18.66 -0.89 25.64
CA LYS A 10 19.22 -1.01 27.00
C LYS A 10 18.89 0.18 27.89
N ASN A 11 18.78 1.37 27.29
CA ASN A 11 18.46 2.61 27.98
C ASN A 11 17.05 3.07 27.60
N ARG A 12 16.54 4.06 28.34
CA ARG A 12 15.25 4.71 28.04
C ARG A 12 15.16 5.15 26.59
N MET A 13 16.20 5.80 26.06
CA MET A 13 16.29 6.08 24.63
C MET A 13 16.71 4.82 23.89
N GLY A 14 15.80 4.27 23.11
CA GLY A 14 16.10 3.20 22.17
C GLY A 14 16.63 3.79 20.86
N TRP A 15 17.60 3.13 20.24
CA TRP A 15 18.11 3.53 18.93
C TRP A 15 18.41 2.31 18.07
N GLY A 16 18.43 2.50 16.76
CA GLY A 16 18.71 1.45 15.81
C GLY A 16 19.26 1.98 14.49
N ALA A 17 19.74 1.03 13.70
CA ALA A 17 20.25 1.25 12.36
C ALA A 17 19.69 0.18 11.42
N SER A 18 19.46 0.50 10.16
CA SER A 18 19.08 -0.49 9.17
C SER A 18 19.71 -0.25 7.80
N LEU A 19 19.94 -1.34 7.09
CA LEU A 19 20.40 -1.37 5.70
C LEU A 19 19.44 -2.28 4.91
N SER A 20 19.03 -1.84 3.72
CA SER A 20 18.19 -2.64 2.84
C SER A 20 18.58 -2.52 1.38
N HIS A 21 18.39 -3.62 0.65
CA HIS A 21 18.46 -3.70 -0.81
C HIS A 21 17.19 -4.37 -1.34
N ILE A 22 16.33 -3.58 -1.98
CA ILE A 22 15.01 -4.02 -2.46
C ILE A 22 14.96 -3.87 -3.99
N PRO A 23 15.02 -4.98 -4.75
CA PRO A 23 14.81 -4.97 -6.18
C PRO A 23 13.31 -5.02 -6.52
N TYR A 24 12.88 -4.12 -7.38
CA TYR A 24 11.61 -4.13 -8.08
C TYR A 24 11.85 -4.52 -9.54
N ARG A 25 10.96 -5.34 -10.10
CA ARG A 25 11.09 -5.85 -11.47
C ARG A 25 9.79 -5.60 -12.25
N ALA A 26 9.94 -5.05 -13.44
CA ALA A 26 8.89 -4.98 -14.46
C ALA A 26 9.38 -5.68 -15.73
N GLY A 27 8.44 -6.22 -16.50
CA GLY A 27 8.72 -6.93 -17.74
C GLY A 27 7.78 -6.52 -18.86
N SER A 28 8.28 -6.47 -20.08
CA SER A 28 7.47 -6.29 -21.29
C SER A 28 7.92 -7.30 -22.35
N LEU A 29 6.95 -7.87 -23.07
CA LEU A 29 7.21 -8.79 -24.17
C LEU A 29 6.74 -8.14 -25.47
N SER A 30 7.57 -8.20 -26.51
CA SER A 30 7.26 -7.66 -27.82
C SER A 30 7.66 -8.64 -28.92
N PHE A 31 6.78 -8.87 -29.89
CA PHE A 31 7.10 -9.62 -31.09
C PHE A 31 7.79 -8.70 -32.09
N LEU A 32 8.97 -9.10 -32.56
CA LEU A 32 9.80 -8.33 -33.49
C LEU A 32 9.69 -8.82 -34.94
N GLY A 33 8.88 -9.84 -35.20
CA GLY A 33 8.71 -10.45 -36.51
C GLY A 33 9.37 -11.82 -36.64
N VAL A 34 9.37 -12.35 -37.85
CA VAL A 34 10.06 -13.59 -38.19
C VAL A 34 11.49 -13.26 -38.58
N ASP A 35 12.44 -13.95 -37.96
CA ASP A 35 13.88 -13.87 -38.23
C ASP A 35 14.39 -15.26 -38.63
N THR A 36 15.40 -15.33 -39.50
CA THR A 36 15.95 -16.61 -39.95
C THR A 36 17.27 -16.86 -39.25
N LEU A 37 17.31 -17.84 -38.33
CA LEU A 37 18.54 -18.22 -37.66
C LEU A 37 19.38 -19.13 -38.56
N ASP A 38 20.66 -18.81 -38.71
CA ASP A 38 21.66 -19.69 -39.30
C ASP A 38 22.33 -20.49 -38.18
N LEU A 39 22.05 -21.79 -38.13
CA LEU A 39 22.57 -22.70 -37.09
C LEU A 39 23.88 -23.39 -37.53
N GLY A 40 24.48 -22.95 -38.63
CA GLY A 40 25.70 -23.52 -39.21
C GLY A 40 25.42 -24.69 -40.16
N GLY A 41 26.40 -25.01 -41.01
CA GLY A 41 26.29 -26.11 -41.98
C GLY A 41 25.25 -25.90 -43.08
N GLY A 42 24.78 -24.66 -43.30
CA GLY A 42 23.74 -24.33 -44.27
C GLY A 42 22.32 -24.53 -43.76
N PHE A 43 22.13 -24.94 -42.50
CA PHE A 43 20.82 -25.11 -41.91
C PHE A 43 20.26 -23.76 -41.43
N ARG A 44 19.18 -23.32 -42.09
CA ARG A 44 18.47 -22.07 -41.78
C ARG A 44 17.08 -22.38 -41.28
N LEU A 45 16.71 -21.80 -40.15
CA LEU A 45 15.41 -22.01 -39.53
C LEU A 45 14.65 -20.69 -39.40
N PRO A 46 13.48 -20.52 -40.03
CA PRO A 46 12.61 -19.39 -39.73
C PRO A 46 12.11 -19.50 -38.28
N THR A 47 12.23 -18.41 -37.54
CA THR A 47 11.87 -18.35 -36.13
C THR A 47 11.14 -17.06 -35.82
N GLY A 48 10.13 -17.12 -34.95
CA GLY A 48 9.53 -15.93 -34.36
C GLY A 48 10.50 -15.30 -33.36
N LYS A 49 10.88 -14.05 -33.58
CA LYS A 49 11.78 -13.28 -32.71
C LYS A 49 10.97 -12.44 -31.73
N TYR A 50 11.19 -12.66 -30.44
CA TYR A 50 10.55 -11.91 -29.37
C TYR A 50 11.59 -11.20 -28.52
N ALA A 51 11.38 -9.92 -28.22
CA ALA A 51 12.14 -9.20 -27.21
C ALA A 51 11.39 -9.22 -25.88
N LEU A 52 12.00 -9.80 -24.86
CA LEU A 52 11.58 -9.70 -23.47
C LEU A 52 12.49 -8.69 -22.75
N ASP A 53 11.94 -7.52 -22.46
CA ASP A 53 12.62 -6.48 -21.70
C ASP A 53 12.35 -6.66 -20.21
N ILE A 54 13.42 -6.77 -19.43
CA ILE A 54 13.36 -6.86 -17.97
C ILE A 54 13.99 -5.60 -17.38
N PHE A 55 13.13 -4.71 -16.90
CA PHE A 55 13.53 -3.51 -16.17
C PHE A 55 13.61 -3.82 -14.68
N ARG A 56 14.73 -3.47 -14.04
CA ARG A 56 14.92 -3.58 -12.60
C ARG A 56 15.24 -2.23 -12.01
N MET A 57 14.52 -1.86 -10.97
CA MET A 57 14.81 -0.74 -10.09
C MET A 57 15.32 -1.30 -8.77
N PHE A 58 16.46 -0.82 -8.29
CA PHE A 58 17.03 -1.23 -7.01
C PHE A 58 16.97 -0.06 -6.06
N GLU A 59 16.32 -0.25 -4.92
CA GLU A 59 16.34 0.68 -3.81
C GLU A 59 17.35 0.23 -2.76
N GLU A 60 18.40 1.02 -2.58
CA GLU A 60 19.36 0.86 -1.50
C GLU A 60 19.12 1.93 -0.46
N ARG A 61 18.91 1.52 0.79
CA ARG A 61 18.60 2.46 1.87
C ARG A 61 19.42 2.15 3.10
N ALA A 62 19.98 3.21 3.68
CA ALA A 62 20.60 3.21 4.98
C ALA A 62 19.84 4.17 5.91
N SER A 63 19.56 3.74 7.15
CA SER A 63 18.87 4.60 8.10
C SER A 63 19.38 4.45 9.53
N LEU A 64 19.27 5.54 10.28
CA LEU A 64 19.49 5.62 11.72
C LEU A 64 18.22 6.19 12.35
N PHE A 65 17.74 5.57 13.42
CA PHE A 65 16.49 5.97 14.06
C PHE A 65 16.57 5.80 15.57
N ALA A 66 15.79 6.60 16.28
CA ALA A 66 15.69 6.59 17.74
C ALA A 66 14.25 6.78 18.19
N GLN A 67 13.95 6.25 19.37
CA GLN A 67 12.70 6.46 20.07
C GLN A 67 12.97 6.84 21.54
N LEU A 68 12.26 7.85 22.01
CA LEU A 68 12.31 8.36 23.38
C LEU A 68 10.91 8.23 24.01
N PRO A 69 10.67 7.18 24.82
CA PRO A 69 9.43 7.02 25.56
C PRO A 69 9.36 7.98 26.75
N PHE A 70 8.29 8.79 26.82
CA PHE A 70 8.00 9.68 27.94
C PHE A 70 7.20 8.96 29.04
N SER A 71 6.33 8.04 28.62
CA SER A 71 5.53 7.17 29.49
C SER A 71 5.38 5.79 28.83
N GLN A 72 4.63 4.88 29.46
CA GLN A 72 4.26 3.60 28.86
C GLN A 72 3.43 3.74 27.58
N THR A 73 2.78 4.89 27.38
CA THR A 73 1.81 5.12 26.30
C THR A 73 2.22 6.22 25.34
N ARG A 74 3.33 6.94 25.58
CA ARG A 74 3.73 8.11 24.77
C ARG A 74 5.21 8.08 24.47
N ARG A 75 5.58 8.33 23.21
CA ARG A 75 6.97 8.41 22.77
C ARG A 75 7.16 9.41 21.64
N LEU A 76 8.37 9.96 21.56
CA LEU A 76 8.89 10.65 20.39
C LEU A 76 9.72 9.65 19.58
N GLU A 77 9.58 9.65 18.28
CA GLU A 77 10.40 8.91 17.33
C GLU A 77 11.07 9.92 16.39
N GLY A 78 12.27 9.60 15.91
CA GLY A 78 12.93 10.38 14.89
C GLY A 78 14.06 9.62 14.24
N GLY A 79 14.48 10.07 13.06
CA GLY A 79 15.51 9.38 12.32
C GLY A 79 15.97 10.13 11.08
N ILE A 80 17.06 9.61 10.53
CA ILE A 80 17.65 10.06 9.28
C ILE A 80 17.85 8.86 8.37
N ALA A 81 17.72 9.07 7.07
CA ALA A 81 17.97 8.04 6.09
C ALA A 81 18.55 8.60 4.80
N TYR A 82 19.29 7.77 4.09
CA TYR A 82 19.72 8.01 2.72
C TYR A 82 19.24 6.86 1.84
N THR A 83 18.65 7.19 0.70
CA THR A 83 18.17 6.24 -0.29
C THR A 83 18.84 6.53 -1.64
N ARG A 84 19.35 5.48 -2.29
CA ARG A 84 19.85 5.50 -3.66
C ARG A 84 19.03 4.55 -4.50
N ILE A 85 18.39 5.09 -5.54
CA ILE A 85 17.69 4.32 -6.56
C ILE A 85 18.59 4.23 -7.79
N HIS A 86 18.78 3.02 -8.30
CA HIS A 86 19.48 2.79 -9.56
C HIS A 86 18.79 1.72 -10.40
N TYR A 87 19.07 1.73 -11.70
CA TYR A 87 18.29 0.97 -12.68
C TYR A 87 19.16 0.00 -13.49
N ARG A 88 18.53 -1.06 -13.98
CA ARG A 88 19.13 -1.99 -14.94
C ARG A 88 18.07 -2.45 -15.93
N LEU A 89 18.38 -2.39 -17.22
CA LEU A 89 17.56 -2.92 -18.29
C LEU A 89 18.31 -4.06 -19.00
N ASP A 90 17.75 -5.26 -18.98
CA ASP A 90 18.23 -6.39 -19.78
C ASP A 90 17.17 -6.75 -20.83
N ARG A 91 17.58 -6.91 -22.09
CA ARG A 91 16.73 -7.45 -23.17
C ARG A 91 17.14 -8.88 -23.47
N PHE A 92 16.15 -9.78 -23.52
CA PHE A 92 16.31 -11.15 -23.98
C PHE A 92 15.65 -11.29 -25.35
N PHE A 93 16.42 -11.63 -26.37
CA PHE A 93 15.87 -12.05 -27.65
C PHE A 93 15.61 -13.55 -27.59
N ASN A 94 14.34 -13.95 -27.69
CA ASN A 94 13.92 -15.33 -27.74
C ASN A 94 13.48 -15.67 -29.16
N TYR A 95 14.05 -16.72 -29.70
CA TYR A 95 13.73 -17.22 -31.03
C TYR A 95 12.96 -18.53 -30.89
N TYR A 96 11.70 -18.54 -31.32
CA TYR A 96 10.84 -19.72 -31.28
C TYR A 96 10.63 -20.27 -32.68
N ASP A 97 10.68 -21.59 -32.85
CA ASP A 97 10.31 -22.20 -34.13
C ASP A 97 8.78 -22.20 -34.36
N GLU A 98 8.34 -22.73 -35.50
CA GLU A 98 6.92 -22.84 -35.87
C GLU A 98 6.10 -23.71 -34.91
N PHE A 99 6.75 -24.55 -34.10
CA PHE A 99 6.12 -25.40 -33.09
C PHE A 99 6.15 -24.77 -31.68
N GLY A 100 6.60 -23.52 -31.56
CA GLY A 100 6.68 -22.79 -30.29
C GLY A 100 7.83 -23.22 -29.39
N ARG A 101 8.84 -23.94 -29.91
CA ARG A 101 10.02 -24.37 -29.14
C ARG A 101 11.06 -23.28 -29.15
N LEU A 102 11.61 -22.93 -27.97
CA LEU A 102 12.71 -21.98 -27.86
C LEU A 102 13.97 -22.59 -28.50
N VAL A 103 14.45 -21.98 -29.58
CA VAL A 103 15.62 -22.42 -30.35
C VAL A 103 16.89 -21.74 -29.82
N LEU A 104 16.81 -20.42 -29.61
CA LEU A 104 17.94 -19.61 -29.15
C LEU A 104 17.43 -18.51 -28.22
N GLN A 105 18.24 -18.20 -27.21
CA GLN A 105 18.05 -17.03 -26.38
C GLN A 105 19.35 -16.23 -26.32
N GLU A 106 19.26 -14.96 -26.69
CA GLU A 106 20.37 -14.01 -26.54
C GLU A 106 20.01 -12.98 -25.49
N ARG A 107 21.02 -12.48 -24.77
CA ARG A 107 20.84 -11.46 -23.74
C ARG A 107 21.77 -10.29 -24.00
N THR A 108 21.17 -9.10 -24.04
CA THR A 108 21.91 -7.84 -24.13
C THR A 108 21.53 -6.93 -22.98
N LYS A 109 22.53 -6.32 -22.34
CA LYS A 109 22.28 -5.25 -21.38
C LYS A 109 22.09 -3.95 -22.16
N LEU A 110 20.97 -3.27 -21.92
CA LEU A 110 20.67 -1.97 -22.53
C LEU A 110 21.05 -0.84 -21.57
N ASP A 111 21.15 0.36 -22.12
CA ASP A 111 21.27 1.57 -21.30
C ASP A 111 20.01 1.75 -20.44
N ALA A 112 20.24 2.16 -19.20
CA ALA A 112 19.18 2.40 -18.22
C ALA A 112 19.23 3.87 -17.79
N PRO A 113 18.12 4.43 -17.29
CA PRO A 113 18.10 5.80 -16.76
C PRO A 113 19.13 6.00 -15.65
N ASP A 114 19.55 7.25 -15.48
CA ASP A 114 20.42 7.63 -14.37
C ASP A 114 19.77 7.38 -13.01
N GLY A 115 20.58 6.93 -12.05
CA GLY A 115 20.14 6.73 -10.69
C GLY A 115 19.94 8.04 -9.93
N VAL A 116 19.00 8.04 -8.98
CA VAL A 116 18.69 9.20 -8.13
C VAL A 116 19.00 8.90 -6.67
N GLY A 117 19.59 9.88 -5.96
CA GLY A 117 19.89 9.77 -4.53
C GLY A 117 19.19 10.88 -3.75
N PHE A 118 18.64 10.55 -2.58
CA PHE A 118 17.98 11.52 -1.70
C PHE A 118 18.13 11.13 -0.24
N ALA A 119 18.15 12.14 0.64
CA ALA A 119 18.17 11.97 2.08
C ALA A 119 16.81 12.36 2.67
N ALA A 120 16.48 11.80 3.84
CA ALA A 120 15.28 12.14 4.58
C ALA A 120 15.59 12.31 6.06
N VAL A 121 14.90 13.26 6.70
CA VAL A 121 14.91 13.46 8.16
C VAL A 121 13.47 13.47 8.63
N ASN A 122 13.16 12.70 9.69
CA ASN A 122 11.81 12.60 10.23
C ASN A 122 11.74 12.76 11.75
N ALA A 123 10.56 13.16 12.20
CA ALA A 123 10.15 13.15 13.59
C ALA A 123 8.67 12.78 13.69
N ALA A 124 8.30 11.99 14.69
CA ALA A 124 6.92 11.64 14.96
C ALA A 124 6.63 11.54 16.45
N PHE A 125 5.47 12.03 16.87
CA PHE A 125 4.93 11.79 18.19
C PHE A 125 3.89 10.68 18.11
N VAL A 126 4.02 9.69 19.00
CA VAL A 126 3.12 8.54 19.05
C VAL A 126 2.54 8.42 20.45
N ALA A 127 1.21 8.26 20.52
CA ALA A 127 0.54 7.83 21.73
C ALA A 127 -0.32 6.60 21.46
N ASP A 128 -0.23 5.61 22.33
CA ASP A 128 -1.00 4.36 22.25
C ASP A 128 -1.34 3.89 23.65
N ASN A 129 -2.63 3.85 23.97
CA ASN A 129 -3.16 3.21 25.17
C ASN A 129 -4.29 2.25 24.82
N SER A 130 -4.23 1.68 23.61
CA SER A 130 -5.23 0.74 23.12
C SER A 130 -5.09 -0.62 23.82
N PHE A 131 -6.23 -1.24 24.15
CA PHE A 131 -6.26 -2.60 24.69
C PHE A 131 -6.86 -3.54 23.67
N PHE A 132 -6.10 -4.56 23.29
CA PHE A 132 -6.51 -5.54 22.31
C PHE A 132 -7.50 -6.56 22.86
N GLY A 133 -8.45 -6.94 22.00
CA GLY A 133 -9.34 -8.06 22.23
C GLY A 133 -8.94 -9.26 21.40
N ILE A 134 -9.93 -9.86 20.74
CA ILE A 134 -9.77 -11.09 19.98
C ILE A 134 -9.12 -10.79 18.62
N ALA A 135 -9.78 -9.95 17.83
CA ALA A 135 -9.40 -9.67 16.45
C ALA A 135 -9.25 -8.16 16.17
N SER A 136 -9.29 -7.29 17.18
CA SER A 136 -9.00 -5.86 17.08
C SER A 136 -8.89 -5.18 18.47
N PRO A 137 -8.45 -3.90 18.56
CA PRO A 137 -8.59 -3.11 19.79
C PRO A 137 -10.04 -2.93 20.25
N LEU A 138 -10.26 -3.10 21.55
CA LEU A 138 -11.57 -2.99 22.20
C LEU A 138 -11.81 -1.64 22.88
N GLN A 139 -10.77 -1.03 23.45
CA GLN A 139 -10.89 0.24 24.17
C GLN A 139 -9.61 1.06 24.06
N GLY A 140 -9.71 2.36 24.32
CA GLY A 140 -8.58 3.29 24.36
C GLY A 140 -8.43 4.06 23.05
N TYR A 141 -7.23 4.56 22.79
CA TYR A 141 -6.91 5.32 21.59
C TYR A 141 -5.50 5.03 21.11
N ARG A 142 -5.25 5.40 19.86
CA ARG A 142 -3.93 5.42 19.26
C ARG A 142 -3.84 6.60 18.32
N TYR A 143 -2.74 7.34 18.36
CA TYR A 143 -2.44 8.30 17.32
C TYR A 143 -0.96 8.44 17.02
N ARG A 144 -0.69 8.86 15.78
CA ARG A 144 0.63 9.20 15.27
C ARG A 144 0.53 10.51 14.51
N ILE A 145 1.35 11.47 14.89
CA ILE A 145 1.55 12.71 14.14
C ILE A 145 3.03 12.75 13.77
N GLY A 146 3.33 12.83 12.47
CA GLY A 146 4.71 12.80 11.99
C GLY A 146 4.92 13.69 10.79
N VAL A 147 6.16 14.18 10.69
CA VAL A 147 6.67 14.95 9.57
C VAL A 147 7.99 14.36 9.11
N GLU A 148 8.19 14.31 7.80
CA GLU A 148 9.44 13.91 7.17
C GLU A 148 9.77 14.90 6.06
N LYS A 149 11.04 15.29 5.95
CA LYS A 149 11.54 16.16 4.89
C LYS A 149 12.53 15.38 4.03
N TYR A 150 12.31 15.40 2.72
CA TYR A 150 13.20 14.85 1.71
C TYR A 150 14.10 15.93 1.11
N PHE A 151 15.34 15.56 0.79
CA PHE A 151 16.37 16.42 0.22
C PHE A 151 17.10 15.73 -0.94
N GLY A 152 17.63 16.52 -1.89
CA GLY A 152 18.43 16.02 -3.01
C GLY A 152 17.58 15.71 -4.23
N GLY A 153 17.63 14.47 -4.72
CA GLY A 153 16.88 14.05 -5.91
C GLY A 153 15.36 14.12 -5.78
N LEU A 154 14.85 14.26 -4.55
CA LEU A 154 13.46 14.56 -4.21
C LEU A 154 13.44 15.69 -3.17
N ASP A 155 12.56 16.66 -3.34
CA ASP A 155 12.33 17.75 -2.41
C ASP A 155 10.82 17.93 -2.13
N PHE A 156 10.38 17.38 -1.00
CA PHE A 156 9.03 17.56 -0.47
C PHE A 156 8.98 17.24 1.02
N TYR A 157 7.90 17.66 1.68
CA TYR A 157 7.51 17.26 3.03
C TYR A 157 6.46 16.15 2.95
N SER A 158 6.63 15.10 3.74
CA SER A 158 5.59 14.11 4.01
C SER A 158 4.99 14.35 5.39
N LEU A 159 3.66 14.36 5.47
CA LEU A 159 2.91 14.48 6.71
C LEU A 159 2.04 13.25 6.91
N ILE A 160 1.97 12.80 8.16
CA ILE A 160 1.02 11.78 8.61
C ILE A 160 0.33 12.25 9.89
N ALA A 161 -0.98 12.15 9.91
CA ALA A 161 -1.80 12.27 11.10
C ALA A 161 -2.82 11.12 11.08
N ASP A 162 -2.64 10.10 11.92
CA ASP A 162 -3.58 8.99 12.08
C ASP A 162 -4.07 9.00 13.53
N TYR A 163 -5.37 9.15 13.75
CA TYR A 163 -6.02 9.08 15.06
C TYR A 163 -7.09 8.00 15.05
N ARG A 164 -7.09 7.16 16.08
CA ARG A 164 -8.04 6.07 16.29
C ARG A 164 -8.55 6.08 17.71
N HIS A 165 -9.84 5.84 17.89
CA HIS A 165 -10.47 5.75 19.19
C HIS A 165 -11.40 4.54 19.25
N TYR A 166 -11.42 3.88 20.39
CA TYR A 166 -12.16 2.65 20.63
C TYR A 166 -12.98 2.82 21.91
N LEU A 167 -14.30 2.83 21.78
CA LEU A 167 -15.23 2.91 22.88
C LEU A 167 -15.90 1.54 23.09
N ARG A 168 -15.61 0.92 24.24
CA ARG A 168 -16.16 -0.38 24.60
C ARG A 168 -17.56 -0.23 25.20
N LEU A 169 -18.57 -0.71 24.47
CA LEU A 169 -19.98 -0.76 24.88
C LEU A 169 -20.43 -2.23 24.94
N LYS A 170 -20.00 -2.98 25.97
CA LYS A 170 -20.14 -4.46 26.04
C LYS A 170 -21.53 -4.96 25.61
N PRO A 171 -21.64 -5.98 24.73
CA PRO A 171 -20.56 -6.75 24.10
C PRO A 171 -20.01 -6.11 22.80
N LEU A 172 -20.43 -4.91 22.42
CA LEU A 172 -19.98 -4.18 21.24
C LEU A 172 -18.79 -3.23 21.49
N THR A 173 -18.08 -2.89 20.44
CA THR A 173 -17.09 -1.81 20.44
C THR A 173 -17.39 -0.88 19.28
N PHE A 174 -17.48 0.41 19.56
CA PHE A 174 -17.52 1.44 18.53
C PHE A 174 -16.10 1.95 18.29
N ALA A 175 -15.63 1.86 17.05
CA ALA A 175 -14.30 2.28 16.66
C ALA A 175 -14.37 3.36 15.59
N VAL A 176 -13.55 4.39 15.74
CA VAL A 176 -13.42 5.46 14.75
C VAL A 176 -11.97 5.68 14.38
N ARG A 177 -11.74 6.07 13.12
CA ARG A 177 -10.43 6.45 12.59
C ARG A 177 -10.58 7.71 11.74
N VAL A 178 -9.65 8.63 11.91
CA VAL A 178 -9.41 9.73 10.98
C VAL A 178 -7.94 9.70 10.62
N MET A 179 -7.62 9.67 9.33
CA MET A 179 -6.24 9.62 8.86
C MET A 179 -6.03 10.57 7.69
N HIS A 180 -4.98 11.38 7.80
CA HIS A 180 -4.42 12.14 6.70
C HIS A 180 -2.99 11.70 6.42
N ILE A 181 -2.67 11.45 5.15
CA ILE A 181 -1.30 11.34 4.66
C ILE A 181 -1.13 12.27 3.46
N GLY A 182 0.00 12.95 3.37
CA GLY A 182 0.21 13.82 2.22
C GLY A 182 1.65 14.19 1.97
N ARG A 183 1.99 14.35 0.69
CA ARG A 183 3.25 14.91 0.22
C ARG A 183 3.02 16.35 -0.22
N TYR A 184 3.92 17.27 0.15
CA TYR A 184 3.79 18.71 -0.05
C TYR A 184 5.11 19.32 -0.52
N GLY A 185 5.06 20.19 -1.52
CA GLY A 185 6.24 20.84 -2.08
C GLY A 185 6.54 20.40 -3.50
N ARG A 186 7.70 20.80 -4.01
CA ARG A 186 8.05 20.76 -5.44
C ARG A 186 7.92 19.39 -6.07
N ASP A 187 8.42 18.35 -5.40
CA ASP A 187 8.49 16.99 -5.95
C ASP A 187 7.40 16.07 -5.39
N ALA A 188 6.31 16.63 -4.82
CA ALA A 188 5.26 15.86 -4.14
C ALA A 188 4.57 14.81 -5.02
N GLU A 189 4.46 15.06 -6.32
CA GLU A 189 3.76 14.22 -7.30
C GLU A 189 4.70 13.35 -8.14
N ARG A 190 6.01 13.40 -7.92
CA ARG A 190 6.98 12.63 -8.73
C ARG A 190 7.01 11.14 -8.41
N LEU A 191 6.53 10.74 -7.24
CA LEU A 191 6.37 9.33 -6.87
C LEU A 191 4.93 8.89 -7.13
N THR A 192 4.73 7.59 -7.33
CA THR A 192 3.42 6.96 -7.52
C THR A 192 2.37 7.55 -6.56
N PRO A 193 1.20 7.97 -7.06
CA PRO A 193 0.16 8.55 -6.22
C PRO A 193 -0.36 7.53 -5.19
N VAL A 194 -0.86 8.03 -4.06
CA VAL A 194 -1.59 7.20 -3.11
C VAL A 194 -3.03 7.02 -3.61
N TYR A 195 -3.55 5.80 -3.55
CA TYR A 195 -4.89 5.46 -4.01
C TYR A 195 -5.83 5.25 -2.81
N VAL A 196 -6.98 5.93 -2.77
CA VAL A 196 -7.91 5.87 -1.63
C VAL A 196 -8.73 4.59 -1.58
N GLY A 197 -8.93 3.93 -2.73
CA GLY A 197 -9.72 2.69 -2.82
C GLY A 197 -8.98 1.43 -2.38
N TYR A 198 -7.78 1.55 -1.78
CA TYR A 198 -7.16 0.39 -1.14
C TYR A 198 -8.03 -0.08 0.04
N PRO A 199 -8.22 -1.39 0.24
CA PRO A 199 -9.11 -1.93 1.26
C PRO A 199 -8.78 -1.56 2.72
N TRP A 200 -7.57 -1.09 3.03
CA TRP A 200 -7.18 -0.56 4.36
C TRP A 200 -7.45 0.95 4.54
N PHE A 201 -8.01 1.60 3.52
CA PHE A 201 -8.47 2.99 3.52
C PHE A 201 -9.99 3.05 3.36
N VAL A 202 -10.50 2.69 2.18
CA VAL A 202 -11.93 2.65 1.87
C VAL A 202 -12.28 1.35 1.15
N ARG A 203 -13.07 0.49 1.80
CA ARG A 203 -13.51 -0.79 1.22
C ARG A 203 -14.50 -0.56 0.07
N GLY A 204 -14.52 -1.47 -0.89
CA GLY A 204 -15.45 -1.45 -2.03
C GLY A 204 -14.98 -0.68 -3.27
N TYR A 205 -13.79 -0.04 -3.24
CA TYR A 205 -13.23 0.74 -4.35
C TYR A 205 -11.93 0.14 -4.90
N GLY A 206 -11.71 -1.16 -4.74
CA GLY A 206 -10.50 -1.82 -5.24
C GLY A 206 -10.45 -1.88 -6.78
N LEU A 207 -9.29 -1.61 -7.38
CA LEU A 207 -9.11 -1.53 -8.84
C LEU A 207 -9.52 -2.79 -9.61
N ILE A 208 -9.45 -3.96 -8.98
CA ILE A 208 -9.82 -5.24 -9.60
C ILE A 208 -11.22 -5.67 -9.15
N SER A 209 -11.49 -5.60 -7.84
CA SER A 209 -12.75 -6.09 -7.26
C SER A 209 -13.97 -5.23 -7.60
N ALA A 210 -13.76 -3.96 -7.92
CA ALA A 210 -14.81 -2.96 -8.14
C ALA A 210 -14.80 -2.34 -9.54
N ASP A 211 -14.08 -2.92 -10.51
CA ASP A 211 -13.88 -2.35 -11.85
C ASP A 211 -15.21 -1.98 -12.52
N ASP A 212 -16.15 -2.93 -12.62
CA ASP A 212 -17.50 -2.71 -13.16
C ASP A 212 -18.25 -1.55 -12.46
N VAL A 213 -18.09 -1.40 -11.14
CA VAL A 213 -18.77 -0.36 -10.35
C VAL A 213 -18.13 1.01 -10.63
N LEU A 214 -16.81 1.06 -10.74
CA LEU A 214 -16.09 2.28 -11.09
C LEU A 214 -16.44 2.72 -12.52
N GLU A 215 -16.44 1.78 -13.47
CA GLU A 215 -16.78 2.04 -14.87
C GLU A 215 -18.23 2.53 -15.03
N ALA A 216 -19.20 1.85 -14.41
CA ALA A 216 -20.62 2.21 -14.49
C ALA A 216 -20.91 3.63 -13.94
N ASN A 217 -20.13 4.10 -12.96
CA ASN A 217 -20.24 5.44 -12.40
C ASN A 217 -19.27 6.45 -13.02
N LYS A 218 -18.55 6.07 -14.08
CA LYS A 218 -17.54 6.90 -14.76
C LYS A 218 -16.48 7.44 -13.81
N LEU A 219 -16.12 6.66 -12.79
CA LEU A 219 -15.07 6.99 -11.83
C LEU A 219 -13.74 6.46 -12.35
N SER A 220 -12.82 7.36 -12.67
CA SER A 220 -11.46 6.97 -13.05
C SER A 220 -10.54 6.85 -11.83
N VAL A 221 -9.50 6.02 -11.95
CA VAL A 221 -8.45 5.88 -10.93
C VAL A 221 -7.83 7.23 -10.56
N ASN A 222 -7.72 8.14 -11.53
CA ASN A 222 -7.16 9.47 -11.33
C ASN A 222 -7.98 10.33 -10.36
N GLN A 223 -9.29 10.10 -10.23
CA GLN A 223 -10.15 10.82 -9.29
C GLN A 223 -10.02 10.32 -7.85
N LEU A 224 -9.41 9.14 -7.68
CA LEU A 224 -9.26 8.41 -6.43
C LEU A 224 -7.78 8.28 -6.03
N ALA A 225 -6.88 8.93 -6.77
CA ALA A 225 -5.44 8.90 -6.54
C ALA A 225 -4.87 10.31 -6.47
N GLY A 226 -3.85 10.52 -5.62
CA GLY A 226 -3.21 11.82 -5.51
C GLY A 226 -1.93 11.81 -4.68
N SER A 227 -1.33 12.98 -4.47
CA SER A 227 -0.20 13.13 -3.53
C SER A 227 -0.64 13.19 -2.06
N LYS A 228 -1.94 13.41 -1.81
CA LYS A 228 -2.57 13.55 -0.50
C LYS A 228 -3.84 12.70 -0.42
N LEU A 229 -4.17 12.28 0.80
CA LEU A 229 -5.33 11.44 1.08
C LEU A 229 -5.84 11.70 2.50
N LEU A 230 -7.16 11.80 2.62
CA LEU A 230 -7.90 11.90 3.87
C LEU A 230 -8.91 10.76 3.93
N VAL A 231 -8.97 10.07 5.06
CA VAL A 231 -9.84 8.92 5.29
C VAL A 231 -10.53 9.04 6.64
N GLY A 232 -11.81 8.69 6.67
CA GLY A 232 -12.60 8.48 7.87
C GLY A 232 -13.19 7.07 7.88
N ASN A 233 -13.10 6.36 9.00
CA ASN A 233 -13.76 5.07 9.18
C ASN A 233 -14.53 5.06 10.50
N ALA A 234 -15.72 4.47 10.49
CA ALA A 234 -16.50 4.17 11.67
C ALA A 234 -16.93 2.70 11.64
N GLU A 235 -16.75 1.97 12.75
CA GLU A 235 -17.02 0.54 12.82
C GLU A 235 -17.75 0.18 14.12
N PHE A 236 -18.78 -0.66 14.01
CA PHE A 236 -19.36 -1.39 15.13
C PHE A 236 -18.86 -2.83 15.10
N ARG A 237 -18.18 -3.23 16.17
CA ARG A 237 -17.47 -4.50 16.25
C ARG A 237 -18.07 -5.37 17.35
N LEU A 238 -18.35 -6.62 17.01
CA LEU A 238 -18.86 -7.63 17.92
C LEU A 238 -17.86 -8.79 17.96
N PRO A 239 -17.11 -8.97 19.06
CA PRO A 239 -16.34 -10.20 19.27
C PRO A 239 -17.32 -11.38 19.27
N PHE A 240 -17.23 -12.23 18.25
CA PHE A 240 -18.27 -13.21 17.93
C PHE A 240 -17.91 -14.58 18.49
N THR A 241 -16.73 -15.12 18.15
CA THR A 241 -16.20 -16.36 18.73
C THR A 241 -14.88 -16.11 19.46
N GLY A 242 -14.69 -16.73 20.63
CA GLY A 242 -13.43 -16.69 21.39
C GLY A 242 -13.67 -16.77 22.91
N PRO A 243 -12.84 -16.15 23.76
CA PRO A 243 -12.99 -16.26 25.21
C PRO A 243 -14.35 -15.73 25.68
N GLY A 244 -15.11 -16.52 26.44
CA GLY A 244 -16.50 -16.19 26.83
C GLY A 244 -16.66 -14.91 27.67
N ARG A 245 -15.57 -14.33 28.19
CA ARG A 245 -15.58 -13.01 28.85
C ARG A 245 -15.62 -11.84 27.86
N LEU A 246 -15.28 -12.09 26.59
CA LEU A 246 -15.15 -11.08 25.53
C LEU A 246 -16.11 -11.33 24.37
N ALA A 247 -16.28 -12.60 23.98
CA ALA A 247 -17.08 -13.04 22.84
C ALA A 247 -18.49 -13.45 23.22
N VAL A 248 -19.41 -13.37 22.26
CA VAL A 248 -20.79 -13.88 22.38
C VAL A 248 -20.81 -15.40 22.45
N ILE A 249 -20.03 -16.08 21.59
CA ILE A 249 -19.94 -17.53 21.51
C ILE A 249 -18.58 -17.97 22.07
N PRO A 250 -18.54 -18.67 23.21
CA PRO A 250 -17.30 -19.22 23.74
C PRO A 250 -16.65 -20.19 22.75
N SER A 251 -15.36 -19.97 22.46
CA SER A 251 -14.56 -20.86 21.62
C SER A 251 -13.10 -20.80 22.05
N GLN A 252 -12.44 -21.95 22.02
CA GLN A 252 -11.00 -22.08 22.29
C GLN A 252 -10.16 -22.20 21.01
N VAL A 253 -10.81 -22.37 19.86
CA VAL A 253 -10.15 -22.65 18.58
C VAL A 253 -10.44 -21.56 17.54
N PHE A 254 -11.63 -20.95 17.59
CA PHE A 254 -12.05 -19.93 16.64
C PHE A 254 -12.14 -18.57 17.31
N PHE A 255 -11.36 -17.63 16.79
CA PHE A 255 -11.25 -16.26 17.29
C PHE A 255 -11.72 -15.30 16.21
N SER A 256 -12.97 -14.82 16.32
CA SER A 256 -13.58 -13.98 15.29
C SER A 256 -14.31 -12.76 15.84
N GLU A 257 -14.42 -11.74 15.00
CA GLU A 257 -15.14 -10.49 15.26
C GLU A 257 -15.98 -10.14 14.03
N LEU A 258 -17.28 -9.92 14.22
CA LEU A 258 -18.16 -9.38 13.19
C LEU A 258 -18.10 -7.86 13.24
N THR A 259 -18.04 -7.21 12.09
CA THR A 259 -17.94 -5.76 11.99
C THR A 259 -18.97 -5.22 11.03
N LEU A 260 -19.71 -4.18 11.42
CA LEU A 260 -20.40 -3.28 10.50
C LEU A 260 -19.55 -2.03 10.34
N PHE A 261 -19.42 -1.52 9.12
CA PHE A 261 -18.56 -0.36 8.86
C PHE A 261 -19.19 0.68 7.96
N PHE A 262 -18.70 1.91 8.11
CA PHE A 262 -18.84 3.04 7.20
C PHE A 262 -17.44 3.59 6.93
N ASP A 263 -17.06 3.67 5.67
CA ASP A 263 -15.80 4.25 5.21
C ASP A 263 -16.06 5.49 4.36
N ALA A 264 -15.20 6.47 4.49
CA ALA A 264 -15.17 7.69 3.69
C ALA A 264 -13.73 8.01 3.33
N GLY A 265 -13.48 8.51 2.13
CA GLY A 265 -12.15 8.97 1.77
C GLY A 265 -12.10 9.84 0.53
N MET A 266 -11.02 10.58 0.40
CA MET A 266 -10.72 11.42 -0.75
C MET A 266 -9.21 11.45 -0.96
N ALA A 267 -8.77 11.44 -2.21
CA ALA A 267 -7.38 11.67 -2.59
C ALA A 267 -7.31 12.83 -3.59
N TRP A 268 -6.25 13.62 -3.50
CA TRP A 268 -6.05 14.80 -4.35
C TRP A 268 -4.56 15.15 -4.46
N SER A 269 -4.19 15.94 -5.47
CA SER A 269 -2.81 16.39 -5.70
C SER A 269 -2.65 17.88 -5.39
N SER A 270 -3.47 18.72 -6.01
CA SER A 270 -3.61 20.15 -5.75
C SER A 270 -4.98 20.46 -5.13
N THR A 271 -5.07 21.54 -4.36
CA THR A 271 -6.37 22.09 -3.96
C THR A 271 -7.18 22.57 -5.16
N ASP A 272 -6.51 22.95 -6.25
CA ASP A 272 -7.16 23.34 -7.49
C ASP A 272 -7.85 22.14 -8.16
N ASP A 273 -7.42 20.90 -7.88
CA ASP A 273 -8.07 19.69 -8.42
C ASP A 273 -9.48 19.46 -7.84
N ILE A 274 -9.82 20.16 -6.76
CA ILE A 274 -11.15 20.16 -6.14
C ILE A 274 -11.95 21.25 -6.88
N ASP A 275 -12.83 20.86 -7.81
CA ASP A 275 -13.61 21.75 -8.70
C ASP A 275 -12.85 22.30 -9.93
N SER A 276 -11.73 21.68 -10.34
CA SER A 276 -10.94 22.12 -11.52
C SER A 276 -11.65 21.95 -12.88
N GLY A 277 -12.64 21.07 -12.98
CA GLY A 277 -13.15 20.57 -14.27
C GLY A 277 -12.09 19.85 -15.13
N ARG A 278 -10.94 19.47 -14.57
CA ARG A 278 -9.82 18.86 -15.31
C ARG A 278 -10.24 17.51 -15.90
N GLN A 279 -9.93 17.30 -17.17
CA GLN A 279 -10.21 16.05 -17.89
C GLN A 279 -8.91 15.37 -18.35
N VAL A 280 -8.91 14.03 -18.33
CA VAL A 280 -7.88 13.17 -18.94
C VAL A 280 -8.60 12.25 -19.92
N GLY A 281 -8.57 12.59 -21.21
CA GLY A 281 -9.41 11.95 -22.22
C GLY A 281 -10.88 12.29 -22.00
N ILE A 282 -11.75 11.27 -21.97
CA ILE A 282 -13.19 11.42 -21.70
C ILE A 282 -13.55 11.40 -20.20
N PHE A 283 -12.55 11.22 -19.32
CA PHE A 283 -12.76 11.08 -17.88
C PHE A 283 -12.39 12.36 -17.15
N SER A 284 -13.16 12.71 -16.12
CA SER A 284 -12.77 13.73 -15.16
C SER A 284 -11.58 13.23 -14.33
N ALA A 285 -10.65 14.13 -14.03
CA ALA A 285 -9.55 13.94 -13.08
C ALA A 285 -9.76 14.77 -11.80
N GLU A 286 -10.97 15.31 -11.62
CA GLU A 286 -11.36 16.03 -10.42
C GLU A 286 -11.46 15.07 -9.23
N ALA A 287 -10.85 15.44 -8.12
CA ALA A 287 -10.83 14.64 -6.90
C ALA A 287 -12.26 14.42 -6.39
N ARG A 288 -12.65 13.16 -6.18
CA ARG A 288 -14.00 12.82 -5.69
C ARG A 288 -13.95 12.16 -4.32
N PRO A 289 -14.75 12.64 -3.35
CA PRO A 289 -14.97 11.90 -2.13
C PRO A 289 -15.76 10.62 -2.45
N VAL A 290 -15.36 9.52 -1.82
CA VAL A 290 -15.99 8.20 -1.94
C VAL A 290 -16.40 7.69 -0.58
N PHE A 291 -17.46 6.89 -0.57
CA PHE A 291 -18.06 6.39 0.65
C PHE A 291 -18.53 4.95 0.46
N SER A 292 -18.40 4.13 1.48
CA SER A 292 -18.96 2.78 1.47
C SER A 292 -19.51 2.38 2.83
N VAL A 293 -20.44 1.45 2.82
CA VAL A 293 -20.90 0.75 4.02
C VAL A 293 -20.74 -0.74 3.81
N GLY A 294 -20.70 -1.52 4.89
CA GLY A 294 -20.67 -2.96 4.71
C GLY A 294 -20.51 -3.74 6.00
N THR A 295 -20.22 -5.02 5.80
CA THR A 295 -19.94 -5.95 6.88
C THR A 295 -18.63 -6.70 6.62
N SER A 296 -17.92 -7.05 7.68
CA SER A 296 -16.73 -7.88 7.59
C SER A 296 -16.64 -8.86 8.75
N VAL A 297 -15.85 -9.92 8.54
CA VAL A 297 -15.53 -10.91 9.57
C VAL A 297 -14.03 -10.90 9.74
N ARG A 298 -13.54 -10.47 10.89
CA ARG A 298 -12.12 -10.61 11.23
C ARG A 298 -11.88 -11.95 11.90
N VAL A 299 -10.94 -12.72 11.38
CA VAL A 299 -10.51 -14.01 11.93
C VAL A 299 -9.06 -13.89 12.35
N ASN A 300 -8.80 -14.05 13.65
CA ASN A 300 -7.45 -14.06 14.19
C ASN A 300 -6.85 -15.48 14.04
N LEU A 301 -5.82 -15.59 13.21
CA LEU A 301 -5.07 -16.82 13.01
C LEU A 301 -3.90 -16.88 13.99
N PHE A 302 -4.22 -17.32 15.21
CA PHE A 302 -3.25 -17.64 16.28
C PHE A 302 -2.31 -16.49 16.68
N GLY A 303 -2.76 -15.24 16.56
CA GLY A 303 -1.97 -14.04 16.86
C GLY A 303 -0.94 -13.67 15.79
N VAL A 304 -0.82 -14.46 14.72
CA VAL A 304 0.17 -14.22 13.65
C VAL A 304 -0.38 -13.23 12.62
N MET A 305 -1.64 -13.40 12.24
CA MET A 305 -2.30 -12.59 11.21
C MET A 305 -3.80 -12.52 11.43
N VAL A 306 -4.42 -11.46 10.93
CA VAL A 306 -5.87 -11.31 10.88
C VAL A 306 -6.32 -11.28 9.42
N LEU A 307 -7.21 -12.21 9.09
CA LEU A 307 -7.92 -12.22 7.81
C LEU A 307 -9.25 -11.49 7.98
N GLU A 308 -9.56 -10.58 7.08
CA GLU A 308 -10.81 -9.83 7.06
C GLU A 308 -11.45 -9.91 5.67
N PRO A 309 -12.17 -11.01 5.34
CA PRO A 309 -13.17 -10.97 4.28
C PRO A 309 -14.23 -9.91 4.59
N TYR A 310 -14.64 -9.15 3.58
CA TYR A 310 -15.65 -8.12 3.69
C TYR A 310 -16.59 -8.09 2.48
N TRP A 311 -17.80 -7.59 2.72
CA TRP A 311 -18.79 -7.23 1.71
C TRP A 311 -19.09 -5.75 1.85
N ALA A 312 -18.63 -4.96 0.88
CA ALA A 312 -18.79 -3.51 0.85
C ALA A 312 -19.82 -3.12 -0.20
N VAL A 313 -20.64 -2.12 0.11
CA VAL A 313 -21.55 -1.46 -0.82
C VAL A 313 -21.02 -0.04 -1.03
N PRO A 314 -20.38 0.25 -2.17
CA PRO A 314 -20.03 1.62 -2.56
C PRO A 314 -21.29 2.48 -2.65
N LEU A 315 -21.28 3.65 -2.03
CA LEU A 315 -22.41 4.59 -2.07
C LEU A 315 -22.36 5.42 -3.35
N LEU A 316 -22.62 4.75 -4.46
CA LEU A 316 -22.68 5.30 -5.82
C LEU A 316 -24.07 5.00 -6.43
N ARG A 317 -24.38 5.60 -7.58
CA ARG A 317 -25.68 5.39 -8.25
C ARG A 317 -25.82 3.96 -8.78
N GLU A 318 -24.87 3.55 -9.60
CA GLU A 318 -24.84 2.21 -10.19
C GLU A 318 -23.94 1.30 -9.34
N THR A 319 -24.49 0.65 -8.32
CA THR A 319 -23.68 -0.07 -7.33
C THR A 319 -24.09 -1.53 -7.19
N ARG A 320 -23.16 -2.33 -6.68
CA ARG A 320 -23.38 -3.71 -6.23
C ARG A 320 -22.52 -4.00 -5.02
N VAL A 321 -22.78 -5.13 -4.37
CA VAL A 321 -21.90 -5.62 -3.30
C VAL A 321 -20.54 -6.01 -3.91
N VAL A 322 -19.47 -5.47 -3.36
CA VAL A 322 -18.08 -5.79 -3.69
C VAL A 322 -17.50 -6.64 -2.56
N PHE A 323 -17.09 -7.85 -2.92
CA PHE A 323 -16.35 -8.72 -2.01
C PHE A 323 -14.86 -8.42 -2.09
N GLY A 324 -14.17 -8.50 -0.95
CA GLY A 324 -12.71 -8.47 -0.91
C GLY A 324 -12.17 -9.09 0.37
N VAL A 325 -10.84 -9.21 0.43
CA VAL A 325 -10.14 -9.78 1.58
C VAL A 325 -9.00 -8.86 1.98
N ASN A 326 -9.01 -8.47 3.25
CA ASN A 326 -7.93 -7.76 3.90
C ASN A 326 -7.04 -8.74 4.68
N ILE A 327 -5.73 -8.50 4.63
CA ILE A 327 -4.74 -9.25 5.41
C ILE A 327 -3.94 -8.25 6.22
N VAL A 328 -4.02 -8.37 7.54
CA VAL A 328 -3.31 -7.49 8.47
C VAL A 328 -2.42 -8.34 9.37
N PRO A 329 -1.18 -7.92 9.68
CA PRO A 329 -0.37 -8.58 10.69
C PRO A 329 -1.14 -8.71 12.01
N GLY A 330 -0.96 -9.83 12.69
CA GLY A 330 -1.45 -10.02 14.05
C GLY A 330 -0.72 -9.11 15.02
N TRP A 331 -1.26 -9.00 16.23
CA TRP A 331 -0.74 -8.17 17.32
C TRP A 331 -0.37 -9.03 18.52
#